data_AF-A0A356QPE9-F1
#
_entry.id   AF-A0A356QPE9-F1
#
_cell.length_a   1.000
_cell.length_b   1.000
_cell.length_c   1.000
_cell.angle_alpha   90.00
_cell.angle_beta   90.00
_cell.angle_gamma   90.00
#
_symmetry.space_group_name_H-M   'P 1'
#
loop_
_entity.id
_entity.type
_entity.pdbx_description
1 polymer ?
#
loop_
_entity_poly.entity_id
_entity_poly.type
_entity_poly.pdbx_seq_one_letter_code
_entity_poly.pdbx_strand_id
1 'polypeptide(L)'
;MGFNMQHKVLLTLAYIFITLNCAHASDPAIRAVYGDGVHSFYSGDFQQSHNYLSQVVDLGTDDPRVYYFRGLSALQLGKRKAADADFKKGAGFEAERGNMRTVSRAIERIQGPDRLLLEQCRATARLALA
;
A
#
# COMPACT_ATOMS: atom_id res chain seq x y z
N MET A 1 -14.50 38.23 -33.34
CA MET A 1 -13.18 38.12 -32.66
C MET A 1 -13.35 37.45 -31.28
N GLY A 2 -13.86 36.21 -31.20
CA GLY A 2 -14.29 35.63 -29.90
C GLY A 2 -14.05 34.13 -29.67
N PHE A 3 -13.54 33.37 -30.65
CA PHE A 3 -13.38 31.91 -30.54
C PHE A 3 -12.06 31.46 -29.87
N ASN A 4 -11.05 32.32 -29.80
CA ASN A 4 -9.70 31.94 -29.35
C ASN A 4 -9.49 31.91 -27.82
N MET A 5 -10.43 32.45 -27.04
CA MET A 5 -10.25 32.61 -25.58
C MET A 5 -10.76 31.40 -24.80
N GLN A 6 -11.83 30.73 -25.28
CA GLN A 6 -12.42 29.59 -24.57
C GLN A 6 -11.58 28.30 -24.68
N HIS A 7 -10.93 28.06 -25.83
CA HIS A 7 -10.03 26.91 -25.98
C HIS A 7 -8.74 27.04 -25.18
N LYS A 8 -8.23 28.27 -25.01
CA LYS A 8 -7.07 28.54 -24.14
C LYS A 8 -7.37 28.26 -22.68
N VAL A 9 -8.56 28.64 -22.20
CA VAL A 9 -9.02 28.35 -20.83
C VAL A 9 -9.24 26.84 -20.62
N LEU A 10 -9.79 26.14 -21.62
CA LEU A 10 -9.98 24.68 -21.56
C LEU A 10 -8.64 23.93 -21.52
N LEU A 11 -7.66 24.36 -22.31
CA LEU A 11 -6.32 23.77 -22.37
C LEU A 11 -5.50 24.04 -21.09
N THR A 12 -5.63 25.22 -20.48
CA THR A 12 -4.97 25.51 -19.20
C THR A 12 -5.61 24.76 -18.03
N LEU A 13 -6.93 24.59 -18.01
CA LEU A 13 -7.62 23.78 -17.00
C LEU A 13 -7.27 22.29 -17.12
N ALA A 14 -7.17 21.77 -18.35
CA ALA A 14 -6.69 20.41 -18.61
C ALA A 14 -5.24 20.23 -18.16
N TYR A 15 -4.37 21.23 -18.39
CA TYR A 15 -2.98 21.21 -17.94
C TYR A 15 -2.86 21.20 -16.41
N ILE A 16 -3.68 21.99 -15.71
CA ILE A 16 -3.75 21.99 -14.23
C ILE A 16 -4.18 20.61 -13.71
N PHE A 17 -5.20 19.99 -14.32
CA PHE A 17 -5.65 18.64 -13.95
C PHE A 17 -4.58 17.55 -14.16
N ILE A 18 -3.75 17.69 -15.20
CA ILE A 18 -2.62 16.78 -15.47
C ILE A 18 -1.52 16.96 -14.40
N THR A 19 -1.23 18.20 -13.98
CA THR A 19 -0.19 18.45 -12.95
C THR A 19 -0.59 18.03 -11.53
N LEU A 20 -1.89 17.97 -11.20
CA LEU A 20 -2.36 17.48 -9.89
C LEU A 20 -2.16 15.98 -9.67
N ASN A 21 -1.93 15.20 -10.73
CA ASN A 21 -1.73 13.76 -10.65
C ASN A 21 -0.25 13.32 -10.61
N CYS A 22 0.71 14.24 -10.65
CA CYS A 22 2.14 13.93 -10.76
C CYS A 22 2.97 14.28 -9.52
N ALA A 23 2.43 14.09 -8.31
CA ALA A 23 3.19 14.29 -7.08
C ALA A 23 2.88 13.23 -6.01
N HIS A 24 2.89 11.94 -6.37
CA HIS A 24 3.04 10.86 -5.38
C HIS A 24 4.53 10.60 -5.10
N ALA A 25 5.31 11.68 -4.95
CA ALA A 25 6.70 11.59 -4.54
C ALA A 25 6.75 10.87 -3.19
N SER A 26 7.46 9.73 -3.13
CA SER A 26 7.65 8.93 -1.93
C SER A 26 8.26 9.77 -0.82
N ASP A 27 7.44 10.39 0.02
CA ASP A 27 7.88 11.26 1.10
C ASP A 27 8.90 10.49 1.96
N PRO A 28 10.14 10.99 2.11
CA PRO A 28 11.14 10.37 2.97
C PRO A 28 10.63 10.09 4.39
N ALA A 29 9.76 10.94 4.93
CA ALA A 29 9.14 10.75 6.24
C ALA A 29 8.20 9.53 6.23
N ILE A 30 7.34 9.38 5.22
CA ILE A 30 6.46 8.21 5.06
C ILE A 30 7.28 6.91 4.97
N ARG A 31 8.39 6.94 4.23
CA ARG A 31 9.32 5.80 4.14
C ARG A 31 9.97 5.46 5.48
N ALA A 32 10.33 6.46 6.28
CA ALA A 32 10.90 6.26 7.61
C ALA A 32 9.88 5.59 8.54
N VAL A 33 8.65 6.09 8.59
CA VAL A 33 7.58 5.51 9.42
C VAL A 33 7.24 4.07 9.02
N TYR A 34 7.24 3.76 7.71
CA TYR A 34 7.13 2.37 7.25
C TYR A 34 8.29 1.51 7.77
N GLY A 35 9.53 2.02 7.72
CA GLY A 35 10.72 1.36 8.25
C GLY A 35 10.58 1.05 9.75
N ASP A 36 10.12 2.02 10.54
CA ASP A 36 9.88 1.87 11.98
C ASP A 36 8.80 0.82 12.27
N GLY A 37 7.73 0.81 11.45
CA GLY A 37 6.68 -0.21 11.51
C GLY A 37 7.22 -1.62 11.25
N VAL A 38 8.03 -1.81 10.22
CA VAL A 38 8.66 -3.10 9.89
C VAL A 38 9.68 -3.51 10.96
N HIS A 39 10.47 -2.57 11.47
CA HIS A 39 11.41 -2.84 12.55
C HIS A 39 10.68 -3.32 13.81
N SER A 40 9.62 -2.62 14.22
CA SER A 40 8.79 -2.99 15.38
C SER A 40 8.17 -4.38 15.21
N PHE A 41 7.71 -4.72 14.00
CA PHE A 41 7.18 -6.05 13.70
C PHE A 41 8.21 -7.15 13.97
N TYR A 42 9.43 -7.00 13.44
CA TYR A 42 10.48 -7.99 13.63
C TYR A 42 11.03 -8.02 15.06
N SER A 43 10.86 -6.96 15.83
CA SER A 43 11.15 -6.90 17.26
C SER A 43 10.05 -7.53 18.14
N GLY A 44 8.94 -7.97 17.54
CA GLY A 44 7.80 -8.56 18.25
C GLY A 44 6.84 -7.55 18.89
N ASP A 45 7.10 -6.25 18.71
CA ASP A 45 6.19 -5.20 19.14
C ASP A 45 5.12 -4.97 18.07
N PHE A 46 4.18 -5.90 18.02
CA PHE A 46 3.12 -5.91 17.01
C PHE A 46 2.15 -4.75 17.17
N GLN A 47 1.91 -4.27 18.40
CA GLN A 47 1.01 -3.15 18.62
C GLN A 47 1.65 -1.85 18.13
N GLN A 48 2.94 -1.64 18.40
CA GLN A 48 3.65 -0.47 17.88
C GLN A 48 3.82 -0.54 16.36
N SER A 49 4.14 -1.72 15.82
CA SER A 49 4.17 -1.94 14.37
C SER A 49 2.85 -1.55 13.71
N HIS A 50 1.74 -2.05 14.25
CA HIS A 50 0.41 -1.71 13.77
C HIS A 50 0.14 -0.20 13.82
N ASN A 51 0.58 0.49 14.88
CA ASN A 51 0.41 1.94 15.04
C ASN A 51 1.19 2.72 13.97
N TYR A 52 2.48 2.42 13.76
CA TYR A 52 3.28 3.07 12.72
C TYR A 52 2.70 2.83 11.33
N LEU A 53 2.35 1.58 11.01
CA LEU A 53 1.81 1.25 9.69
C LEU A 53 0.41 1.83 9.47
N SER A 54 -0.38 2.04 10.53
CA SER A 54 -1.65 2.76 10.44
C SER A 54 -1.46 4.21 10.05
N GLN A 55 -0.46 4.90 10.60
CA GLN A 55 -0.13 6.27 10.19
C GLN A 55 0.20 6.35 8.69
N VAL A 56 0.96 5.39 8.16
CA VAL A 56 1.28 5.32 6.73
C VAL A 56 0.01 5.10 5.89
N VAL A 57 -0.95 4.30 6.37
CA VAL A 57 -2.25 4.10 5.71
C VAL A 57 -3.13 5.34 5.77
N ASP A 58 -3.16 6.06 6.90
CA ASP A 58 -3.97 7.27 7.07
C ASP A 58 -3.49 8.42 6.15
N LEU A 59 -2.22 8.39 5.76
CA LEU A 59 -1.65 9.28 4.74
C LEU A 59 -1.99 8.89 3.29
N GLY A 60 -2.80 7.84 3.08
CA GLY A 60 -3.31 7.47 1.77
C GLY A 60 -2.39 6.58 0.94
N THR A 61 -1.46 5.85 1.56
CA THR A 61 -0.56 4.95 0.83
C THR A 61 -1.32 3.85 0.09
N ASP A 62 -0.79 3.49 -1.07
CA ASP A 62 -1.15 2.31 -1.86
C ASP A 62 0.02 1.33 -1.99
N ASP A 63 1.04 1.46 -1.13
CA ASP A 63 2.13 0.49 -1.06
C ASP A 63 1.64 -0.83 -0.43
N PRO A 64 1.61 -1.95 -1.18
CA PRO A 64 1.12 -3.24 -0.67
C PRO A 64 1.83 -3.71 0.59
N ARG A 65 3.12 -3.37 0.74
CA ARG A 65 3.95 -3.81 1.86
C ARG A 65 3.42 -3.29 3.19
N VAL A 66 2.90 -2.06 3.21
CA VAL A 66 2.35 -1.44 4.42
C VAL A 66 1.16 -2.26 4.92
N TYR A 67 0.25 -2.61 4.02
CA TYR A 67 -0.92 -3.42 4.34
C TYR A 67 -0.52 -4.83 4.79
N TYR A 68 0.45 -5.47 4.13
CA TYR A 68 0.91 -6.79 4.57
C TYR A 68 1.52 -6.77 5.97
N PHE A 69 2.42 -5.84 6.28
CA PHE A 69 2.99 -5.79 7.63
C PHE A 69 1.97 -5.36 8.68
N ARG A 70 1.00 -4.50 8.35
CA ARG A 70 -0.07 -4.12 9.28
C ARG A 70 -1.00 -5.30 9.54
N GLY A 71 -1.36 -6.04 8.50
CA GLY A 71 -2.17 -7.26 8.60
C GLY A 71 -1.45 -8.37 9.37
N LEU A 72 -0.15 -8.56 9.14
CA LEU A 72 0.66 -9.51 9.93
C LEU A 72 0.71 -9.11 11.40
N SER A 73 0.90 -7.83 11.70
CA SER A 73 0.84 -7.31 13.08
C SER A 73 -0.53 -7.54 13.71
N ALA A 74 -1.61 -7.26 12.98
CA ALA A 74 -2.98 -7.50 13.42
C ALA A 74 -3.23 -8.99 13.69
N LEU A 75 -2.68 -9.89 12.86
CA LEU A 75 -2.79 -11.33 13.04
C LEU A 75 -2.12 -11.78 14.34
N GLN A 76 -0.91 -11.29 14.62
CA GLN A 76 -0.17 -11.58 15.87
C GLN A 76 -0.88 -11.01 17.11
N LEU A 77 -1.65 -9.92 16.95
CA LEU A 77 -2.53 -9.37 17.99
C LEU A 77 -3.89 -10.09 18.13
N GLY A 78 -4.11 -11.20 17.40
CA GLY A 78 -5.38 -11.94 17.41
C GLY A 78 -6.52 -11.29 16.63
N LYS A 79 -6.26 -10.19 15.90
CA LYS A 79 -7.26 -9.41 15.14
C LYS A 79 -7.42 -9.97 13.72
N ARG A 80 -7.80 -11.24 13.61
CA ARG A 80 -7.82 -11.99 12.33
C ARG A 80 -8.66 -11.35 11.22
N LYS A 81 -9.80 -10.75 11.56
CA LYS A 81 -10.66 -10.05 10.57
C LYS A 81 -9.98 -8.81 9.98
N ALA A 82 -9.27 -8.04 10.81
CA ALA A 82 -8.50 -6.88 10.35
C ALA A 82 -7.32 -7.31 9.47
N ALA A 83 -6.62 -8.38 9.86
CA ALA A 83 -5.55 -8.96 9.07
C ALA A 83 -6.00 -9.37 7.66
N ASP A 84 -7.12 -10.08 7.55
CA ASP A 84 -7.70 -10.50 6.27
C ASP A 84 -8.07 -9.31 5.38
N ALA A 85 -8.67 -8.26 5.96
CA ALA A 85 -8.99 -7.04 5.23
C ALA A 85 -7.74 -6.35 4.67
N ASP A 86 -6.67 -6.26 5.47
CA ASP A 86 -5.40 -5.69 5.05
C ASP A 86 -4.72 -6.53 3.97
N PHE A 87 -4.70 -7.86 4.10
CA PHE A 87 -4.12 -8.74 3.08
C PHE A 87 -4.83 -8.62 1.75
N LYS A 88 -6.17 -8.55 1.74
CA LYS A 88 -6.95 -8.34 0.51
C LYS A 88 -6.65 -6.99 -0.12
N LYS A 89 -6.59 -5.92 0.67
CA LYS A 89 -6.28 -4.57 0.18
C LYS A 89 -4.86 -4.48 -0.40
N GLY A 90 -3.87 -5.02 0.32
CA GLY A 90 -2.49 -5.10 -0.16
C GLY A 90 -2.37 -5.90 -1.45
N ALA A 91 -3.05 -7.03 -1.55
CA ALA A 91 -3.05 -7.88 -2.74
C ALA A 91 -3.65 -7.18 -3.97
N GLY A 92 -4.74 -6.41 -3.79
CA GLY A 92 -5.31 -5.58 -4.85
C GLY A 92 -4.29 -4.60 -5.40
N PHE A 93 -3.69 -3.78 -4.54
CA PHE A 93 -2.67 -2.81 -4.97
C PHE A 93 -1.43 -3.47 -5.61
N GLU A 94 -1.01 -4.64 -5.11
CA GLU A 94 0.11 -5.37 -5.70
C GLU A 94 -0.21 -5.83 -7.12
N ALA A 95 -1.40 -6.39 -7.31
CA ALA A 95 -1.85 -6.91 -8.59
C ALA A 95 -2.02 -5.78 -9.63
N GLU A 96 -2.55 -4.62 -9.22
CA GLU A 96 -2.70 -3.44 -10.08
C GLU A 96 -1.37 -2.82 -10.51
N ARG A 97 -0.37 -2.77 -9.62
CA ARG A 97 0.89 -2.04 -9.87
C ARG A 97 2.03 -2.88 -10.44
N GLY A 98 1.95 -4.21 -10.39
CA GLY A 98 3.03 -5.10 -10.87
C GLY A 98 4.31 -5.08 -10.02
N ASN A 99 4.26 -4.56 -8.79
CA ASN A 99 5.41 -4.39 -7.88
C ASN A 99 5.88 -5.69 -7.18
N MET A 100 5.62 -6.84 -7.79
CA MET A 100 5.75 -8.17 -7.18
C MET A 100 7.14 -8.44 -6.62
N ARG A 101 8.23 -8.04 -7.30
CA ARG A 101 9.60 -8.31 -6.84
C ARG A 101 9.95 -7.59 -5.53
N THR A 102 9.54 -6.32 -5.41
CA THR A 102 9.82 -5.51 -4.22
C THR A 102 9.01 -6.00 -3.02
N VAL A 103 7.74 -6.37 -3.26
CA VAL A 103 6.90 -7.01 -2.26
C VAL A 103 7.50 -8.33 -1.82
N SER A 104 7.81 -9.24 -2.75
CA SER A 104 8.33 -10.57 -2.43
C SER A 104 9.60 -10.53 -1.58
N ARG A 105 10.51 -9.57 -1.83
CA ARG A 105 11.68 -9.34 -0.98
C ARG A 105 11.30 -8.87 0.44
N ALA A 106 10.34 -7.96 0.55
CA ALA A 106 9.94 -7.41 1.85
C ALA A 106 9.38 -8.48 2.80
N ILE A 107 8.58 -9.41 2.25
CA ILE A 107 7.94 -10.48 3.03
C ILE A 107 8.72 -11.81 3.01
N GLU A 108 9.96 -11.84 2.49
CA GLU A 108 10.76 -13.07 2.33
C GLU A 108 10.93 -13.86 3.63
N ARG A 109 11.07 -13.16 4.76
CA ARG A 109 11.22 -13.76 6.09
C ARG A 109 9.91 -14.31 6.67
N ILE A 110 8.78 -14.00 6.07
CA ILE A 110 7.45 -14.46 6.50
C ILE A 110 7.20 -15.83 5.86
N GLN A 111 7.10 -16.86 6.69
CA GLN A 111 6.96 -18.26 6.29
C GLN A 111 5.83 -18.95 7.06
N GLY A 112 5.48 -20.17 6.66
CA GLY A 112 4.47 -20.97 7.37
C GLY A 112 3.02 -20.51 7.13
N PRO A 113 2.11 -20.70 8.12
CA PRO A 113 0.69 -20.41 7.97
C PRO A 113 0.38 -18.97 7.58
N ASP A 114 1.10 -18.01 8.17
CA ASP A 114 0.93 -16.58 7.88
C ASP A 114 1.27 -16.27 6.42
N ARG A 115 2.32 -16.91 5.90
CA ARG A 115 2.68 -16.79 4.49
C ARG A 115 1.63 -17.38 3.57
N LEU A 116 1.06 -18.53 3.93
CA LEU A 116 0.02 -19.18 3.14
C LEU A 116 -1.22 -18.29 2.99
N LEU A 117 -1.67 -17.65 4.09
CA LEU A 117 -2.81 -16.73 4.05
C LEU A 117 -2.57 -15.54 3.11
N LEU A 118 -1.37 -14.98 3.19
CA LEU A 118 -0.96 -13.86 2.34
C LEU A 118 -0.92 -14.28 0.86
N GLU A 119 -0.33 -15.44 0.54
CA GLU A 119 -0.26 -15.93 -0.84
C GLU A 119 -1.63 -16.28 -1.43
N GLN A 120 -2.57 -16.78 -0.62
CA GLN A 120 -3.96 -16.99 -1.06
C GLN A 120 -4.61 -15.68 -1.49
N CYS A 121 -4.42 -14.60 -0.72
CA CYS A 121 -4.92 -13.27 -1.08
C CYS A 121 -4.25 -12.75 -2.36
N ARG A 122 -2.92 -12.94 -2.50
CA ARG A 122 -2.18 -12.54 -3.70
C ARG A 122 -2.63 -13.30 -4.96
N ALA A 123 -2.87 -14.59 -4.85
CA ALA A 123 -3.34 -15.42 -5.96
C ALA A 123 -4.75 -15.01 -6.39
N THR A 124 -5.67 -14.82 -5.44
CA THR A 124 -7.04 -14.40 -5.73
C THR A 124 -7.09 -13.02 -6.38
N ALA A 125 -6.29 -12.05 -5.91
CA ALA A 125 -6.23 -10.72 -6.53
C ALA A 125 -5.70 -10.76 -7.97
N ARG A 126 -4.69 -11.58 -8.27
CA ARG A 126 -4.17 -11.74 -9.64
C ARG A 126 -5.20 -12.37 -10.58
N LEU A 127 -5.93 -13.37 -10.11
CA LEU A 127 -7.00 -14.00 -10.87
C LEU A 127 -8.15 -13.04 -11.15
N ALA A 128 -8.45 -12.12 -10.23
CA ALA A 128 -9.50 -11.12 -10.42
C ALA A 128 -9.17 -10.05 -11.48
N LEU A 129 -7.88 -9.88 -11.83
CA LEU A 129 -7.42 -8.94 -12.86
C LEU A 129 -7.08 -9.62 -14.20
N ALA A 130 -7.16 -10.94 -14.29
CA ALA A 130 -6.89 -11.73 -15.49
C ALA A 130 -8.14 -11.90 -16.35
#